data_AF-A0A964UXD9-F1
#
_entry.id   AF-A0A964UXD9-F1
#
_cell.length_a   1.000
_cell.length_b   1.000
_cell.length_c   1.000
_cell.angle_alpha   90.00
_cell.angle_beta   90.00
_cell.angle_gamma   90.00
#
_symmetry.space_group_name_H-M   'P 1'
#
loop_
_entity.id
_entity.type
_entity.pdbx_description
1 polymer ?
#
loop_
_entity_poly.entity_id
_entity_poly.type
_entity_poly.pdbx_seq_one_letter_code
_entity_poly.pdbx_strand_id
1 'polypeptide(L)'
;MLRLEQMLAGMLCRKPVRLDNVPDPVQEHLFDVDLAGNDLNAYLQELARKCIRYGHVGVLVDYPRGDEGDDTPVQDFSRPYWVSYTPRDILGWRTDVVNGSQKLTQLRLLEQVTVPYGEWGEEVVEQVRVLEIGRFRLYRKQASKSRDWELISEGSTTLDEIPFAVAYANRTSLLESTPPLEEVAWLNLKAYRCESDQDGQQRLRVASPRAGTRGRADQTPRRR
;
A
#
# COMPACT_ATOMS: atom_id res chain seq x y z
N MET A 1 8.61 -13.39 1.02
CA MET A 1 7.27 -12.80 1.27
C MET A 1 6.42 -12.73 0.00
N LEU A 2 6.93 -12.20 -1.12
CA LEU A 2 6.18 -12.02 -2.37
C LEU A 2 5.39 -13.26 -2.85
N ARG A 3 5.97 -14.45 -2.74
CA ARG A 3 5.31 -15.71 -3.12
C ARG A 3 4.11 -16.08 -2.23
N LEU A 4 4.18 -15.81 -0.92
CA LEU A 4 3.09 -16.12 0.01
C LEU A 4 1.87 -15.23 -0.26
N GLU A 5 2.10 -13.94 -0.51
CA GLU A 5 1.06 -12.99 -0.88
C GLU A 5 0.36 -13.41 -2.17
N GLN A 6 1.14 -13.79 -3.20
CA GLN A 6 0.60 -14.27 -4.48
C GLN A 6 -0.23 -15.56 -4.32
N MET A 7 0.25 -16.51 -3.51
CA MET A 7 -0.49 -17.75 -3.25
C MET A 7 -1.80 -17.48 -2.50
N LEU A 8 -1.78 -16.64 -1.47
CA LEU A 8 -2.99 -16.31 -0.69
C LEU A 8 -4.01 -15.54 -1.53
N ALA A 9 -3.57 -14.53 -2.29
CA ALA A 9 -4.43 -13.78 -3.20
C ALA A 9 -5.01 -14.67 -4.31
N GLY A 10 -4.20 -15.55 -4.89
CA GLY A 10 -4.65 -16.52 -5.88
C GLY A 10 -5.65 -17.53 -5.34
N MET A 11 -5.54 -17.93 -4.07
CA MET A 11 -6.54 -18.77 -3.41
C MET A 11 -7.86 -18.03 -3.18
N LEU A 12 -7.82 -16.76 -2.78
CA LEU A 12 -9.01 -15.93 -2.57
C LEU A 12 -9.76 -15.70 -3.90
N CYS A 13 -9.03 -15.35 -4.97
CA CYS A 13 -9.59 -15.06 -6.29
C CYS A 13 -9.67 -16.29 -7.20
N ARG A 14 -9.66 -17.51 -6.64
CA ARG A 14 -9.63 -18.76 -7.41
C ARG A 14 -10.86 -18.95 -8.29
N LYS A 15 -12.02 -18.47 -7.83
CA LYS A 15 -13.26 -18.48 -8.61
C LYS A 15 -13.52 -17.05 -9.09
N PRO A 16 -13.87 -16.85 -10.37
CA PRO A 16 -14.22 -15.52 -10.86
C PRO A 16 -15.46 -15.00 -10.14
N VAL A 17 -15.53 -13.68 -10.00
CA VAL A 17 -16.70 -13.03 -9.41
C VAL A 17 -17.89 -13.23 -10.34
N ARG A 18 -19.01 -13.70 -9.76
CA ARG A 18 -20.29 -13.79 -10.47
C ARG A 18 -21.06 -12.51 -10.22
N LEU A 19 -21.48 -11.88 -11.30
CA LEU A 19 -22.26 -10.66 -11.29
C LEU A 19 -23.72 -11.06 -11.55
N ASP A 20 -24.58 -10.86 -10.56
CA ASP A 20 -26.02 -11.07 -10.69
C ASP A 20 -26.71 -9.70 -10.64
N ASN A 21 -27.67 -9.45 -11.54
CA ASN A 21 -28.47 -8.21 -11.59
C ASN A 21 -27.65 -6.91 -11.74
N VAL A 22 -26.61 -6.91 -12.57
CA VAL A 22 -25.81 -5.70 -12.87
C VAL A 22 -26.29 -5.08 -14.19
N PRO A 23 -26.54 -3.75 -14.26
CA PRO A 23 -26.89 -3.09 -15.51
C PRO A 23 -25.81 -3.26 -16.59
N ASP A 24 -26.20 -3.43 -17.84
CA ASP A 24 -25.31 -3.61 -19.00
C ASP A 24 -24.14 -2.60 -19.08
N PRO A 25 -24.34 -1.27 -18.92
CA PRO A 25 -23.21 -0.32 -18.98
C PRO A 25 -22.19 -0.54 -17.86
N VAL A 26 -22.63 -1.00 -16.69
CA VAL A 26 -21.72 -1.32 -15.60
C VAL A 26 -20.97 -2.62 -15.92
N GLN A 27 -21.60 -3.60 -16.55
CA GLN A 27 -20.92 -4.83 -16.97
C GLN A 27 -19.81 -4.55 -17.99
N GLU A 28 -20.03 -3.62 -18.93
CA GLU A 28 -19.01 -3.20 -19.89
C GLU A 28 -17.79 -2.58 -19.18
N HIS A 29 -18.03 -1.72 -18.18
CA HIS A 29 -16.95 -1.12 -17.37
C HIS A 29 -16.17 -2.15 -16.55
N LEU A 30 -16.71 -3.36 -16.30
CA LEU A 30 -16.03 -4.39 -15.51
C LEU A 30 -15.00 -5.19 -16.33
N PHE A 31 -15.01 -5.07 -17.65
CA PHE A 31 -13.96 -5.65 -18.50
C PHE A 31 -12.67 -4.84 -18.50
N ASP A 32 -12.76 -3.55 -18.17
CA ASP A 32 -11.63 -2.65 -18.00
C ASP A 32 -11.94 -1.71 -16.84
N VAL A 33 -11.57 -2.08 -15.63
CA VAL A 33 -12.03 -1.39 -14.41
C VAL A 33 -11.23 -0.11 -14.12
N ASP A 34 -9.96 -0.10 -14.50
CA ASP A 34 -8.98 0.93 -14.15
C ASP A 34 -8.51 1.78 -15.34
N LEU A 35 -9.13 1.61 -16.52
CA LEU A 35 -8.74 2.25 -17.79
C LEU A 35 -7.34 1.84 -18.28
N ALA A 36 -6.73 0.84 -17.65
CA ALA A 36 -5.44 0.28 -18.04
C ALA A 36 -5.58 -1.08 -18.75
N GLY A 37 -6.81 -1.49 -19.05
CA GLY A 37 -7.12 -2.77 -19.71
C GLY A 37 -7.18 -3.95 -18.76
N ASN A 38 -7.32 -3.73 -17.44
CA ASN A 38 -7.44 -4.81 -16.47
C ASN A 38 -8.92 -5.17 -16.23
N ASP A 39 -9.24 -6.45 -16.41
CA ASP A 39 -10.55 -6.98 -16.05
C ASP A 39 -10.76 -6.98 -14.54
N LEU A 40 -12.02 -7.10 -14.11
CA LEU A 40 -12.38 -7.16 -12.70
C LEU A 40 -11.59 -8.23 -11.92
N ASN A 41 -11.34 -9.40 -12.51
CA ASN A 41 -10.64 -10.47 -11.77
C ASN A 41 -9.15 -10.16 -11.60
N ALA A 42 -8.48 -9.65 -12.63
CA ALA A 42 -7.09 -9.20 -12.52
C ALA A 42 -6.96 -8.06 -11.49
N TYR A 43 -7.87 -7.07 -11.56
CA TYR A 43 -7.91 -5.98 -10.60
C TYR A 43 -8.10 -6.49 -9.16
N LEU A 44 -9.04 -7.39 -8.93
CA LEU A 44 -9.30 -7.97 -7.60
C LEU A 44 -8.13 -8.80 -7.09
N GLN A 45 -7.40 -9.49 -7.97
CA GLN A 45 -6.21 -10.23 -7.58
C GLN A 45 -5.11 -9.30 -7.06
N GLU A 46 -4.86 -8.18 -7.75
CA GLU A 46 -3.92 -7.16 -7.27
C GLU A 46 -4.42 -6.46 -6.00
N LEU A 47 -5.71 -6.15 -5.92
CA LEU A 47 -6.34 -5.57 -4.74
C LEU A 47 -6.17 -6.49 -3.52
N ALA A 48 -6.41 -7.80 -3.69
CA ALA A 48 -6.23 -8.79 -2.65
C ALA A 48 -4.77 -8.88 -2.18
N ARG A 49 -3.79 -8.80 -3.10
CA ARG A 49 -2.36 -8.75 -2.74
C ARG A 49 -2.04 -7.53 -1.87
N LYS A 50 -2.53 -6.34 -2.25
CA LYS A 50 -2.36 -5.12 -1.46
C LYS A 50 -3.01 -5.25 -0.08
N CYS A 51 -4.24 -5.79 -0.03
CA CYS A 51 -4.98 -6.00 1.21
C CYS A 51 -4.26 -6.97 2.17
N ILE A 52 -3.76 -8.10 1.67
CA ILE A 52 -3.01 -9.07 2.50
C ILE A 52 -1.69 -8.50 3.00
N ARG A 53 -1.02 -7.67 2.19
CA ARG A 53 0.25 -7.06 2.55
C ARG A 53 0.10 -5.98 3.62
N TYR A 54 -0.87 -5.08 3.46
CA TYR A 54 -1.00 -3.88 4.31
C TYR A 54 -2.14 -3.98 5.34
N GLY A 55 -2.94 -5.04 5.29
CA GLY A 55 -4.10 -5.27 6.17
C GLY A 55 -5.40 -4.66 5.67
N HIS A 56 -5.33 -3.54 4.92
CA HIS A 56 -6.47 -2.98 4.19
C HIS A 56 -6.01 -2.28 2.93
N VAL A 57 -6.95 -1.99 2.05
CA VAL A 57 -6.74 -1.23 0.81
C VAL A 57 -7.98 -0.39 0.52
N GLY A 58 -7.77 0.88 0.17
CA GLY A 58 -8.81 1.79 -0.25
C GLY A 58 -9.02 1.71 -1.76
N VAL A 59 -10.26 1.85 -2.21
CA VAL A 59 -10.64 1.96 -3.62
C VAL A 59 -11.47 3.22 -3.78
N LEU A 60 -10.95 4.17 -4.55
CA LEU A 60 -11.68 5.35 -4.98
C LEU A 60 -12.31 5.07 -6.33
N VAL A 61 -13.59 5.37 -6.49
CA VAL A 61 -14.23 5.46 -7.80
C VAL A 61 -14.12 6.91 -8.23
N ASP A 62 -13.26 7.16 -9.21
CA ASP A 62 -12.98 8.50 -9.71
C ASP A 62 -13.63 8.73 -11.07
N TYR A 63 -13.87 9.99 -11.40
CA TYR A 63 -14.44 10.38 -12.69
C TYR A 63 -13.52 11.38 -13.38
N PRO A 64 -12.96 11.00 -14.55
CA PRO A 64 -11.99 11.84 -15.26
C PRO A 64 -12.70 13.12 -15.70
N ARG A 65 -12.07 14.27 -15.49
CA ARG A 65 -12.62 15.54 -16.00
C ARG A 65 -11.71 16.16 -17.03
N GLY A 66 -12.31 16.71 -18.09
CA GLY A 66 -11.58 17.39 -19.16
C GLY A 66 -10.89 18.69 -18.73
N ASP A 67 -11.10 19.15 -17.49
CA ASP A 67 -10.44 20.30 -16.88
C ASP A 67 -9.27 19.92 -15.95
N GLU A 68 -8.98 18.63 -15.74
CA GLU A 68 -7.85 18.17 -14.90
C GLU A 68 -6.45 18.37 -15.54
N GLY A 69 -6.38 19.01 -16.71
CA GLY A 69 -5.14 19.24 -17.46
C GLY A 69 -4.72 18.05 -18.32
N ASP A 70 -3.76 18.27 -19.23
CA ASP A 70 -3.27 17.28 -20.21
C ASP A 70 -2.58 16.04 -19.59
N ASP A 71 -2.41 16.00 -18.26
CA ASP A 71 -1.67 14.95 -17.55
C ASP A 71 -2.55 13.74 -17.16
N THR A 72 -3.86 13.77 -17.39
CA THR A 72 -4.72 12.60 -17.09
C THR A 72 -4.52 11.51 -18.15
N PRO A 73 -4.29 10.24 -17.76
CA PRO A 73 -4.10 9.13 -18.71
C PRO A 73 -5.39 8.74 -19.46
N VAL A 74 -6.47 9.48 -19.28
CA VAL A 74 -7.82 9.11 -19.70
C VAL A 74 -8.28 9.98 -20.84
N GLN A 75 -8.52 9.36 -22.00
CA GLN A 75 -9.05 10.03 -23.19
C GLN A 75 -10.59 9.97 -23.26
N ASP A 76 -11.21 9.06 -22.49
CA ASP A 76 -12.66 8.90 -22.41
C ASP A 76 -13.20 9.49 -21.12
N PHE A 77 -13.72 10.72 -21.21
CA PHE A 77 -14.29 11.45 -20.08
C PHE A 77 -15.69 10.99 -19.68
N SER A 78 -16.22 9.92 -20.27
CA SER A 78 -17.62 9.53 -20.08
C SER A 78 -17.85 8.55 -18.93
N ARG A 79 -16.81 7.85 -18.45
CA ARG A 79 -16.94 6.74 -17.50
C ARG A 79 -16.05 6.85 -16.26
N PRO A 80 -16.55 6.39 -15.09
CA PRO A 80 -15.73 6.29 -13.90
C PRO A 80 -14.72 5.14 -13.98
N TYR A 81 -13.64 5.24 -13.21
CA TYR A 81 -12.60 4.21 -13.07
C TYR A 81 -12.20 4.02 -11.61
N TRP A 82 -11.62 2.87 -11.30
CA TRP A 82 -11.24 2.55 -9.92
C TRP A 82 -9.75 2.73 -9.69
N VAL A 83 -9.41 3.45 -8.64
CA VAL A 83 -8.03 3.65 -8.20
C VAL A 83 -7.85 3.03 -6.82
N SER A 84 -6.83 2.18 -6.69
CA SER A 84 -6.50 1.53 -5.43
C SER A 84 -5.40 2.26 -4.67
N TYR A 85 -5.71 2.70 -3.44
CA TYR A 85 -4.79 3.38 -2.53
C TYR A 85 -4.35 2.43 -1.41
N THR A 86 -3.05 2.36 -1.18
CA THR A 86 -2.53 1.65 -0.01
C THR A 86 -2.73 2.50 1.25
N PRO A 87 -2.69 1.91 2.46
CA PRO A 87 -2.81 2.67 3.70
C PRO A 87 -1.76 3.77 3.87
N ARG A 88 -0.61 3.67 3.18
CA ARG A 88 0.45 4.68 3.19
C ARG A 88 0.12 5.91 2.36
N ASP A 89 -0.74 5.73 1.36
CA ASP A 89 -1.19 6.81 0.49
C ASP A 89 -2.33 7.61 1.15
N ILE A 90 -2.90 7.09 2.24
CA ILE A 90 -3.97 7.76 2.98
C ILE A 90 -3.35 8.65 4.05
N LEU A 91 -3.28 9.96 3.79
CA LEU A 91 -2.68 10.95 4.69
C LEU A 91 -3.53 11.25 5.93
N GLY A 92 -4.84 11.04 5.82
CA GLY A 92 -5.76 11.13 6.95
C GLY A 92 -7.19 11.39 6.53
N TRP A 93 -8.09 11.10 7.44
CA TRP A 93 -9.53 11.18 7.22
C TRP A 93 -10.23 11.85 8.41
N ARG A 94 -11.45 12.32 8.15
CA ARG A 94 -12.40 12.74 9.18
C ARG A 94 -13.69 11.98 8.98
N THR A 95 -14.31 11.64 10.09
CA THR A 95 -15.58 10.93 10.11
C THR A 95 -16.60 11.73 10.88
N ASP A 96 -17.86 11.52 10.51
CA ASP A 96 -19.00 11.98 11.30
C ASP A 96 -20.04 10.87 11.37
N VAL A 97 -20.87 10.89 12.41
CA VAL A 97 -21.93 9.90 12.62
C VAL A 97 -23.21 10.47 12.04
N VAL A 98 -23.55 10.03 10.82
CA VAL A 98 -24.79 10.44 10.15
C VAL A 98 -25.72 9.23 10.10
N ASN A 99 -26.92 9.36 10.68
CA ASN A 99 -27.92 8.29 10.74
C ASN A 99 -27.41 6.99 11.39
N GLY A 100 -26.57 7.10 12.43
CA GLY A 100 -26.03 5.95 13.18
C GLY A 100 -24.87 5.21 12.49
N SER A 101 -24.48 5.62 11.29
CA SER A 101 -23.33 5.07 10.56
C SER A 101 -22.19 6.09 10.52
N GLN A 102 -20.96 5.64 10.76
CA GLN A 102 -19.76 6.45 10.57
C GLN A 102 -19.54 6.68 9.07
N LYS A 103 -19.68 7.92 8.61
CA LYS A 103 -19.42 8.34 7.23
C LYS A 103 -18.16 9.18 7.16
N LEU A 104 -17.43 9.07 6.05
CA LEU A 104 -16.26 9.92 5.76
C LEU A 104 -16.73 11.32 5.36
N THR A 105 -16.29 12.34 6.08
CA THR A 105 -16.56 13.76 5.75
C THR A 105 -15.42 14.41 5.00
N GLN A 106 -14.20 13.96 5.26
CA GLN A 106 -13.01 14.39 4.55
C GLN A 106 -12.04 13.21 4.42
N LEU A 107 -11.41 13.08 3.26
CA LEU A 107 -10.36 12.10 2.97
C LEU A 107 -9.22 12.79 2.25
N ARG A 108 -7.98 12.54 2.68
CA ARG A 108 -6.77 13.07 2.05
C ARG A 108 -5.93 11.91 1.55
N LEU A 109 -5.64 11.93 0.26
CA LEU A 109 -4.90 10.89 -0.46
C LEU A 109 -3.65 11.52 -1.06
N LEU A 110 -2.55 10.77 -1.02
CA LEU A 110 -1.28 11.08 -1.66
C LEU A 110 -1.22 10.34 -2.99
N GLU A 111 -0.88 11.09 -4.02
CA GLU A 111 -0.71 10.64 -5.40
C GLU A 111 0.67 11.07 -5.88
N GLN A 112 1.19 10.36 -6.88
CA GLN A 112 2.42 10.73 -7.56
C GLN A 112 2.11 10.84 -9.04
N VAL A 113 2.47 11.98 -9.63
CA VAL A 113 2.27 12.26 -11.04
C VAL A 113 3.63 12.52 -11.66
N THR A 114 3.86 11.97 -12.84
CA THR A 114 5.05 12.27 -13.63
C THR A 114 4.74 13.45 -14.51
N VAL A 115 5.46 14.56 -14.34
CA VAL A 115 5.32 15.76 -15.16
C VAL A 115 6.54 15.94 -16.06
N PRO A 116 6.36 16.44 -17.29
CA PRO A 116 7.48 16.74 -18.17
C PRO A 116 8.36 17.86 -17.59
N TYR A 117 9.67 17.64 -17.56
CA TYR A 117 10.68 18.59 -17.10
C TYR A 117 11.67 18.91 -18.21
N GLY A 118 11.58 20.12 -18.76
CA GLY A 118 12.39 20.54 -19.91
C GLY A 118 11.97 19.83 -21.20
N GLU A 119 12.91 19.66 -22.13
CA GLU A 119 12.61 19.11 -23.47
C GLU A 119 12.56 17.57 -23.48
N TRP A 120 13.25 16.91 -22.54
CA TRP A 120 13.42 15.44 -22.53
C TRP A 120 13.34 14.80 -21.14
N GLY A 121 13.17 15.61 -20.08
CA GLY A 121 13.14 15.12 -18.71
C GLY A 121 11.73 14.82 -18.24
N GLU A 122 11.63 13.98 -17.23
CA GLU A 122 10.42 13.70 -16.48
C GLU A 122 10.75 13.87 -15.00
N GLU A 123 9.84 14.47 -14.25
CA GLU A 123 9.96 14.65 -12.80
C GLU A 123 8.73 14.05 -12.13
N VAL A 124 8.96 13.23 -11.09
CA VAL A 124 7.87 12.69 -10.27
C VAL A 124 7.56 13.68 -9.17
N VAL A 125 6.38 14.27 -9.22
CA VAL A 125 5.89 15.25 -8.25
C VAL A 125 4.80 14.64 -7.38
N GLU A 126 4.84 14.98 -6.10
CA GLU A 126 3.82 14.57 -5.14
C GLU A 126 2.58 15.46 -5.30
N GLN A 127 1.41 14.81 -5.35
CA GLN A 127 0.11 15.44 -5.43
C GLN A 127 -0.75 14.96 -4.26
N VAL A 128 -1.55 15.84 -3.68
CA VAL A 128 -2.49 15.52 -2.60
C VAL A 128 -3.90 15.80 -3.06
N ARG A 129 -4.71 14.75 -3.09
CA ARG A 129 -6.15 14.82 -3.36
C ARG A 129 -6.90 14.92 -2.04
N VAL A 130 -7.63 16.02 -1.88
CA VAL A 130 -8.52 16.25 -0.74
C VAL A 130 -9.95 16.11 -1.22
N LEU A 131 -10.62 15.07 -0.72
CA LEU A 131 -12.02 14.78 -0.99
C LEU A 131 -12.86 15.20 0.20
N GLU A 132 -13.91 15.97 -0.05
CA GLU A 132 -14.93 16.34 0.91
C GLU A 132 -16.30 16.06 0.28
N ILE A 133 -17.36 16.03 1.09
CA ILE A 133 -18.70 15.77 0.55
C ILE A 133 -19.05 16.84 -0.49
N GLY A 134 -19.35 16.39 -1.71
CA GLY A 134 -19.69 17.24 -2.84
C GLY A 134 -18.55 18.09 -3.42
N ARG A 135 -17.28 17.90 -3.03
CA ARG A 135 -16.16 18.68 -3.58
C ARG A 135 -14.81 17.95 -3.49
N PHE A 136 -13.93 18.22 -4.46
CA PHE A 136 -12.54 17.79 -4.40
C PHE A 136 -11.60 18.96 -4.64
N ARG A 137 -10.37 18.83 -4.13
CA ARG A 137 -9.25 19.74 -4.41
C ARG A 137 -7.98 18.94 -4.63
N LEU A 138 -7.23 19.29 -5.66
CA LEU A 138 -5.95 18.70 -6.02
C LEU A 138 -4.84 19.72 -5.76
N TYR A 139 -3.93 19.36 -4.86
CA TYR A 139 -2.76 20.15 -4.52
C TYR A 139 -1.50 19.49 -5.06
N ARG A 140 -0.67 20.17 -5.83
CA ARG A 140 0.62 19.64 -6.31
C ARG A 140 1.76 20.36 -5.62
N LYS A 141 2.80 19.59 -5.27
CA LYS A 141 4.03 20.13 -4.70
C LYS A 141 4.92 20.67 -5.80
N GLN A 142 5.29 21.94 -5.72
CA GLN A 142 6.25 22.51 -6.66
C GLN A 142 7.67 22.02 -6.36
N ALA A 143 8.38 21.52 -7.38
CA ALA A 143 9.77 21.10 -7.26
C ALA A 143 10.70 22.27 -6.88
N SER A 144 10.40 23.49 -7.33
CA SER A 144 11.28 24.67 -7.19
C SER A 144 11.19 25.39 -5.84
N LYS A 145 10.12 25.21 -5.05
CA LYS A 145 9.96 25.82 -3.71
C LYS A 145 9.58 24.75 -2.71
N SER A 146 10.57 24.36 -1.89
CA SER A 146 10.61 23.18 -1.02
C SER A 146 9.37 22.90 -0.11
N ARG A 147 8.38 23.79 0.02
CA ARG A 147 7.22 23.60 0.91
C ARG A 147 5.87 24.16 0.43
N ASP A 148 5.79 24.74 -0.76
CA ASP A 148 4.52 25.34 -1.23
C ASP A 148 3.70 24.33 -2.04
N TRP A 149 2.45 24.13 -1.63
CA TRP A 149 1.45 23.34 -2.33
C TRP A 149 0.56 24.27 -3.15
N GLU A 150 0.47 24.04 -4.45
CA GLU A 150 -0.35 24.83 -5.37
C GLU A 150 -1.65 24.09 -5.68
N LEU A 151 -2.77 24.80 -5.64
CA LEU A 151 -4.07 24.26 -6.06
C LEU A 151 -4.10 24.20 -7.58
N ILE A 152 -4.15 23.01 -8.14
CA ILE A 152 -4.20 22.80 -9.60
C ILE A 152 -5.62 22.75 -10.10
N SER A 153 -6.44 21.96 -9.41
CA SER A 153 -7.80 21.70 -9.82
C SER A 153 -8.69 21.64 -8.59
N GLU A 154 -9.85 22.24 -8.72
CA GLU A 154 -10.94 22.11 -7.77
C GLU A 154 -12.23 21.86 -8.54
N GLY A 155 -13.10 21.05 -7.96
CA GLY A 155 -14.36 20.74 -8.59
C GLY A 155 -15.41 20.32 -7.58
N SER A 156 -16.68 20.56 -7.93
CA SER A 156 -17.82 20.03 -7.19
C SER A 156 -18.24 18.68 -7.74
N THR A 157 -18.60 17.76 -6.87
CA THR A 157 -19.19 16.45 -7.22
C THR A 157 -20.64 16.46 -6.76
N THR A 158 -21.54 15.82 -7.50
CA THR A 158 -22.97 15.75 -7.18
C THR A 158 -23.31 14.67 -6.14
N LEU A 159 -22.32 13.92 -5.67
CA LEU A 159 -22.50 12.82 -4.73
C LEU A 159 -22.56 13.34 -3.28
N ASP A 160 -23.54 12.83 -2.53
CA ASP A 160 -23.75 13.11 -1.11
C ASP A 160 -22.79 12.32 -0.19
N GLU A 161 -21.88 11.54 -0.78
CA GLU A 161 -20.85 10.79 -0.07
C GLU A 161 -19.54 10.73 -0.85
N ILE A 162 -18.45 10.49 -0.15
CA ILE A 162 -17.14 10.27 -0.78
C ILE A 162 -17.14 8.86 -1.36
N PRO A 163 -16.91 8.67 -2.69
CA PRO A 163 -16.98 7.37 -3.36
C PRO A 163 -15.74 6.52 -3.09
N PHE A 164 -15.46 6.26 -1.82
CA PHE A 164 -14.28 5.56 -1.34
C PHE A 164 -14.68 4.34 -0.52
N ALA A 165 -14.43 3.15 -1.07
CA ALA A 165 -14.64 1.88 -0.42
C ALA A 165 -13.33 1.36 0.19
N VAL A 166 -13.42 0.59 1.27
CA VAL A 166 -12.24 0.01 1.93
C VAL A 166 -12.43 -1.49 2.09
N ALA A 167 -11.50 -2.27 1.55
CA ALA A 167 -11.42 -3.70 1.80
C ALA A 167 -10.46 -3.97 2.96
N TYR A 168 -10.90 -4.76 3.94
CA TYR A 168 -10.12 -5.11 5.12
C TYR A 168 -9.80 -6.61 5.13
N ALA A 169 -8.57 -6.96 5.50
CA ALA A 169 -8.20 -8.33 5.85
C ALA A 169 -8.51 -8.63 7.32
N ASN A 170 -8.11 -7.74 8.23
CA ASN A 170 -8.45 -7.81 9.65
C ASN A 170 -8.75 -6.40 10.18
N ARG A 171 -10.04 -6.05 10.27
CA ARG A 171 -10.49 -4.70 10.62
C ARG A 171 -10.42 -4.48 12.13
N THR A 172 -9.70 -3.44 12.55
CA THR A 172 -9.67 -2.98 13.95
C THR A 172 -10.59 -1.77 14.12
N SER A 173 -10.48 -0.79 13.22
CA SER A 173 -11.30 0.43 13.20
C SER A 173 -11.53 0.89 11.76
N LEU A 174 -12.14 2.05 11.56
CA LEU A 174 -12.23 2.66 10.23
C LEU A 174 -10.83 3.09 9.77
N LEU A 175 -10.40 2.57 8.61
CA LEU A 175 -9.08 2.79 8.02
C LEU A 175 -7.92 2.34 8.91
N GLU A 176 -8.21 1.41 9.82
CA GLU A 176 -7.21 0.76 10.67
C GLU A 176 -7.37 -0.74 10.60
N SER A 177 -6.25 -1.42 10.35
CA SER A 177 -6.19 -2.86 10.24
C SER A 177 -4.83 -3.40 10.65
N THR A 178 -4.80 -4.65 11.07
CA THR A 178 -3.54 -5.39 11.25
C THR A 178 -3.28 -6.27 10.02
N PRO A 179 -2.11 -6.20 9.37
CA PRO A 179 -1.77 -7.12 8.29
C PRO A 179 -1.79 -8.59 8.75
N PRO A 180 -2.43 -9.51 8.02
CA PRO A 180 -2.48 -10.92 8.41
C PRO A 180 -1.10 -11.60 8.48
N LEU A 181 -0.10 -11.06 7.77
CA LEU A 181 1.27 -11.57 7.75
C LEU A 181 2.19 -10.92 8.80
N GLU A 182 1.65 -10.06 9.67
CA GLU A 182 2.42 -9.37 10.68
C GLU A 182 3.13 -10.35 11.63
N GLU A 183 2.44 -11.39 12.09
CA GLU A 183 3.04 -12.39 12.99
C GLU A 183 4.22 -13.13 12.35
N VAL A 184 4.12 -13.44 11.06
CA VAL A 184 5.21 -14.07 10.30
C VAL A 184 6.39 -13.12 10.15
N ALA A 185 6.14 -11.82 9.96
CA ALA A 185 7.20 -10.82 9.93
C ALA A 185 7.94 -10.74 11.28
N TRP A 186 7.20 -10.74 12.39
CA TRP A 186 7.78 -10.77 13.73
C TRP A 186 8.59 -12.04 13.99
N LEU A 187 8.10 -13.20 13.53
CA LEU A 187 8.82 -14.47 13.66
C LEU A 187 10.14 -14.44 12.90
N ASN A 188 10.14 -13.93 11.66
CA ASN A 188 11.36 -13.77 10.86
C ASN A 188 12.35 -12.83 11.55
N LEU A 189 11.89 -11.69 12.06
CA LEU A 189 12.75 -10.75 12.77
C LEU A 189 13.38 -11.38 14.03
N LYS A 190 12.60 -12.15 14.79
CA LYS A 190 13.12 -12.91 15.95
C LYS A 190 14.17 -13.93 15.52
N ALA A 191 13.94 -14.67 14.44
CA ALA A 191 14.89 -15.64 13.91
C ALA A 191 16.21 -14.96 13.52
N TYR A 192 16.16 -13.85 12.79
CA TYR A 192 17.36 -13.06 12.43
C TYR A 192 18.12 -12.56 13.65
N ARG A 193 17.42 -12.11 14.70
CA ARG A 193 18.06 -11.67 15.95
C ARG A 193 18.79 -12.82 16.65
N CYS A 194 18.13 -13.97 16.78
CA CYS A 194 18.74 -15.16 17.37
C CYS A 194 19.97 -15.63 16.59
N GLU A 195 19.90 -15.65 15.27
CA GLU A 195 21.01 -16.03 14.40
C GLU A 195 22.18 -15.04 14.52
N SER A 196 21.90 -13.74 14.49
CA SER A 196 22.92 -12.70 14.70
C SER A 196 23.60 -12.79 16.07
N ASP A 197 22.83 -13.05 17.13
CA ASP A 197 23.37 -13.22 18.48
C ASP A 197 24.25 -14.47 18.57
N GLN A 198 23.83 -15.57 17.95
CA GLN A 198 24.60 -16.81 17.87
C GLN A 198 25.91 -16.61 17.10
N ASP A 199 25.89 -15.91 15.97
CA ASP A 199 27.09 -15.58 15.20
C ASP A 199 28.03 -14.66 15.97
N GLY A 200 27.49 -13.68 16.69
CA GLY A 200 28.25 -12.82 17.60
C GLY A 200 28.99 -13.63 18.66
N GLN A 201 28.31 -14.58 19.30
CA GLN A 201 28.93 -15.48 20.29
C GLN A 201 30.01 -16.38 19.67
N GLN A 202 29.78 -16.91 18.48
CA GLN A 202 30.77 -17.74 17.78
C GLN A 202 32.03 -16.93 17.46
N ARG A 203 31.89 -15.70 16.95
CA ARG A 203 33.02 -14.80 16.68
C ARG A 203 33.83 -14.51 17.94
N LEU A 204 33.17 -14.22 19.06
CA LEU A 204 33.85 -13.97 20.35
C LEU A 204 34.60 -15.21 20.86
N ARG A 205 34.02 -16.41 20.69
CA ARG A 205 34.62 -17.68 21.10
C ARG A 205 35.85 -18.05 20.27
N VAL A 206 35.87 -17.72 18.98
CA VAL A 206 37.03 -17.95 18.10
C VAL A 206 38.15 -16.93 18.38
N ALA A 207 37.80 -15.70 18.74
CA ALA A 207 38.76 -14.64 19.05
C ALA A 207 39.46 -14.79 20.42
N SER A 208 38.91 -15.60 21.34
CA SER A 208 39.60 -15.94 22.59
C SER A 208 40.44 -17.19 22.39
N PRO A 209 41.80 -17.12 22.38
CA PRO A 209 42.61 -18.31 22.35
C PRO A 209 42.32 -19.09 23.63
N ARG A 210 41.84 -20.33 23.50
CA ARG A 210 41.79 -21.24 24.64
C ARG A 210 43.21 -21.38 25.16
N ALA A 211 43.48 -20.81 26.34
CA ALA A 211 44.67 -21.10 27.12
C ALA A 211 44.60 -22.58 27.55
N GLY A 212 44.96 -23.47 26.63
CA GLY A 212 45.11 -24.89 26.91
C GLY A 212 46.37 -25.09 27.73
N THR A 213 46.23 -25.15 29.05
CA THR A 213 47.25 -25.70 29.94
C THR A 213 47.43 -27.18 29.61
N ARG A 214 48.33 -27.50 28.66
CA ARG A 214 48.89 -28.85 28.50
C ARG A 214 49.70 -29.14 29.77
N GLY A 215 49.20 -30.06 30.59
CA GLY A 215 49.87 -30.52 31.79
C GLY A 215 51.30 -30.97 31.48
N ARG A 216 52.26 -30.32 32.14
CA ARG A 216 53.67 -30.69 32.15
C ARG A 216 53.80 -31.87 33.13
N ALA A 217 53.89 -33.09 32.60
CA ALA A 217 54.16 -34.27 33.42
C ALA A 217 55.62 -34.19 33.92
N ASP A 218 55.75 -33.98 35.23
CA ASP A 218 57.02 -33.94 35.95
C ASP A 218 57.60 -35.36 36.03
N GLN A 219 58.75 -35.60 35.37
CA GLN A 219 59.52 -36.83 35.51
C GLN A 219 60.68 -36.59 36.47
N THR A 220 60.62 -37.18 37.66
CA THR A 220 61.79 -37.32 38.55
C THR A 220 61.99 -38.80 38.89
N PRO A 221 63.10 -39.45 38.51
CA PRO A 221 63.37 -40.83 38.93
C PRO A 221 64.05 -40.85 40.31
N ARG A 222 63.50 -41.63 41.24
CA ARG A 222 64.13 -41.96 42.53
C ARG A 222 65.28 -42.94 42.30
N ARG A 223 66.49 -42.56 42.76
CA ARG A 223 67.66 -43.43 42.89
C ARG A 223 67.42 -44.54 43.94
N ARG A 224 67.87 -45.75 43.64
CA ARG A 224 68.50 -46.68 44.58
C ARG A 224 69.81 -47.15 43.95
#